data_AF-A0A7S3QER8-F1
#
_entry.id   AF-A0A7S3QER8-F1
#
_cell.length_a   1.000
_cell.length_b   1.000
_cell.length_c   1.000
_cell.angle_alpha   90.00
_cell.angle_beta   90.00
_cell.angle_gamma   90.00
#
_symmetry.space_group_name_H-M   'P 1'
#
loop_
_entity.id
_entity.type
_entity.pdbx_description
1 polymer ?
#
loop_
_entity_poly.entity_id
_entity_poly.type
_entity_poly.pdbx_seq_one_letter_code
_entity_poly.pdbx_strand_id
1 'polypeptide(L)'
;TTSIVELNPERIQNSMELQIDAMGKAEHGFSTSIGFVCHFVCQAIFSMIRNTVKGPSPIDYNFMDRHRMQNEMQVENVKASHARAADLPFVSTNDVLTSWLLRRASTSRGLMAVNWRNRLEGHTHLHAGNYENFILYDEEDYATPGMIRKSLSSSSYSCSYKRV
;
A
#
# COMPACT_ATOMS: atom_id res chain seq x y z
N THR A 1 23.91 14.45 -18.63
CA THR A 1 22.88 13.93 -19.56
C THR A 1 22.38 12.61 -19.01
N THR A 2 21.15 12.56 -18.54
CA THR A 2 20.51 11.30 -18.11
C THR A 2 20.24 10.48 -19.36
N SER A 3 20.90 9.33 -19.53
CA SER A 3 20.64 8.45 -20.68
C SER A 3 19.21 7.91 -20.59
N ILE A 4 18.47 7.98 -21.70
CA ILE A 4 17.16 7.31 -21.78
C ILE A 4 17.42 5.81 -21.71
N VAL A 5 16.88 5.16 -20.69
CA VAL A 5 16.95 3.71 -20.52
C VAL A 5 15.75 3.10 -21.23
N GLU A 6 16.00 2.21 -22.18
CA GLU A 6 14.97 1.44 -22.86
C GLU A 6 14.35 0.42 -21.88
N LEU A 7 13.02 0.35 -21.84
CA LEU A 7 12.29 -0.60 -21.01
C LEU A 7 11.97 -1.86 -21.82
N ASN A 8 12.00 -3.02 -21.17
CA ASN A 8 11.53 -4.28 -21.73
C ASN A 8 10.00 -4.25 -21.89
N PRO A 9 9.45 -4.31 -23.12
CA PRO A 9 8.02 -4.33 -23.37
C PRO A 9 7.37 -5.69 -23.10
N GLU A 10 8.15 -6.76 -22.96
CA GLU A 10 7.64 -8.10 -22.71
C GLU A 10 7.00 -8.19 -21.32
N ARG A 11 5.76 -8.71 -21.26
CA ARG A 11 5.07 -8.93 -20.00
C ARG A 11 5.52 -10.22 -19.37
N ILE A 12 5.84 -10.15 -18.07
CA ILE A 12 6.08 -11.35 -17.27
C ILE A 12 4.77 -12.16 -17.22
N GLN A 13 4.77 -13.32 -17.85
CA GLN A 13 3.65 -14.25 -17.84
C GLN A 13 3.66 -15.08 -16.54
N ASN A 14 2.48 -15.57 -16.15
CA ASN A 14 2.33 -16.54 -15.06
C ASN A 14 2.89 -16.10 -13.70
N SER A 15 3.00 -14.80 -13.44
CA SER A 15 3.48 -14.27 -12.14
C SER A 15 2.42 -14.28 -11.04
N MET A 16 1.19 -14.72 -11.34
CA MET A 16 0.07 -14.68 -10.39
C MET A 16 0.37 -15.51 -9.13
N GLU A 17 0.97 -16.69 -9.26
CA GLU A 17 1.29 -17.53 -8.10
C GLU A 17 2.32 -16.87 -7.17
N LEU A 18 3.37 -16.26 -7.74
CA LEU A 18 4.34 -15.47 -6.98
C LEU A 18 3.67 -14.27 -6.31
N GLN A 19 2.69 -13.66 -6.97
CA GLN A 19 1.91 -12.57 -6.42
C GLN A 19 1.02 -12.99 -5.25
N ILE A 20 0.36 -14.14 -5.36
CA ILE A 20 -0.47 -14.69 -4.30
C ILE A 20 0.39 -15.12 -3.12
N ASP A 21 1.53 -15.76 -3.37
CA ASP A 21 2.44 -16.24 -2.32
C ASP A 21 3.03 -15.08 -1.52
N ALA A 22 3.50 -14.04 -2.21
CA ALA A 22 4.04 -12.88 -1.52
C ALA A 22 2.95 -12.04 -0.85
N MET A 23 1.73 -11.94 -1.39
CA MET A 23 0.64 -11.19 -0.75
C MET A 23 0.01 -11.93 0.44
N GLY A 24 0.00 -13.27 0.39
CA GLY A 24 -0.74 -14.12 1.31
C GLY A 24 -2.08 -14.58 0.71
N LYS A 25 -2.37 -15.88 0.85
CA LYS A 25 -3.58 -16.51 0.29
C LYS A 25 -4.87 -15.96 0.89
N ALA A 26 -4.87 -15.57 2.16
CA ALA A 26 -6.05 -15.04 2.84
C ALA A 26 -6.40 -13.63 2.34
N GLU A 27 -5.38 -12.80 2.14
CA GLU A 27 -5.46 -11.46 1.57
C GLU A 27 -5.91 -11.53 0.11
N HIS A 28 -5.37 -12.48 -0.66
CA HIS A 28 -5.85 -12.78 -2.01
C HIS A 28 -7.31 -13.21 -2.02
N GLY A 29 -7.70 -14.14 -1.14
CA GLY A 29 -9.08 -14.61 -1.03
C GLY A 29 -10.05 -13.50 -0.64
N PHE A 30 -9.64 -12.61 0.28
CA PHE A 30 -10.47 -11.46 0.65
C PHE A 30 -10.64 -10.48 -0.52
N SER A 31 -9.55 -10.09 -1.18
CA SER A 31 -9.57 -9.12 -2.28
C SER A 31 -10.25 -9.62 -3.55
N THR A 32 -10.30 -10.94 -3.76
CA THR A 32 -11.04 -11.56 -4.86
C THR A 32 -12.45 -12.01 -4.45
N SER A 33 -12.84 -11.82 -3.19
CA SER A 33 -14.16 -12.20 -2.71
C SER A 33 -15.26 -11.38 -3.39
N ILE A 34 -16.43 -12.02 -3.58
CA ILE A 34 -17.59 -11.34 -4.17
C ILE A 34 -18.00 -10.11 -3.37
N GLY A 35 -17.89 -10.13 -2.04
CA GLY A 35 -18.19 -8.98 -1.19
C GLY A 35 -17.29 -7.79 -1.49
N PHE A 36 -15.98 -8.02 -1.59
CA PHE A 36 -15.01 -6.97 -1.90
C PHE A 36 -15.19 -6.44 -3.33
N VAL A 37 -15.28 -7.33 -4.32
CA VAL A 37 -15.45 -6.94 -5.73
C VAL A 37 -16.78 -6.22 -5.95
N CYS A 38 -17.88 -6.75 -5.43
CA CYS A 38 -19.18 -6.09 -5.52
C CYS A 38 -19.15 -4.74 -4.80
N HIS A 39 -18.45 -4.58 -3.67
CA HIS A 39 -18.34 -3.28 -3.02
C HIS A 39 -17.72 -2.24 -3.97
N PHE A 40 -16.58 -2.54 -4.60
CA PHE A 40 -15.93 -1.62 -5.54
C PHE A 40 -16.78 -1.35 -6.79
N VAL A 41 -17.36 -2.40 -7.38
CA VAL A 41 -18.19 -2.27 -8.59
C VAL A 41 -19.47 -1.49 -8.29
N CYS A 42 -20.19 -1.83 -7.22
CA CYS A 42 -21.40 -1.11 -6.82
C CYS A 42 -21.09 0.33 -6.43
N GLN A 43 -19.98 0.60 -5.72
CA GLN A 43 -19.53 1.96 -5.43
C GLN A 43 -19.22 2.74 -6.70
N ALA A 44 -18.53 2.13 -7.67
CA ALA A 44 -18.20 2.78 -8.93
C ALA A 44 -19.47 3.11 -9.73
N ILE A 45 -20.39 2.15 -9.88
CA ILE A 45 -21.67 2.34 -10.58
C ILE A 45 -22.50 3.42 -9.87
N PHE A 46 -22.64 3.33 -8.55
CA PHE A 46 -23.38 4.32 -7.77
C PHE A 46 -22.76 5.72 -7.87
N SER A 47 -21.42 5.81 -7.85
CA SER A 47 -20.70 7.06 -8.00
C SER A 47 -20.87 7.66 -9.39
N MET A 48 -20.85 6.84 -10.45
CA MET A 48 -21.14 7.29 -11.82
C MET A 48 -22.56 7.83 -11.94
N ILE A 49 -23.56 7.09 -11.46
CA ILE A 49 -24.97 7.54 -11.47
C ILE A 49 -25.11 8.86 -10.69
N ARG A 50 -24.51 8.93 -9.49
CA ARG A 50 -24.54 10.13 -8.67
C ARG A 50 -23.88 11.32 -9.36
N ASN A 51 -22.73 11.10 -10.02
CA ASN A 51 -22.03 12.15 -10.76
C ASN A 51 -22.84 12.64 -11.96
N THR A 52 -23.58 11.76 -12.64
CA THR A 52 -24.50 12.15 -13.74
C THR A 52 -25.67 13.01 -13.23
N VAL A 53 -26.20 12.71 -12.03
CA VAL A 53 -27.38 13.41 -11.50
C VAL A 53 -27.04 14.68 -10.72
N LYS A 54 -25.98 14.65 -9.91
CA LYS A 54 -25.61 15.73 -8.96
C LYS A 54 -24.34 16.49 -9.35
N GLY A 55 -23.70 16.12 -10.46
CA GLY A 55 -22.38 16.63 -10.82
C GLY A 55 -21.24 15.92 -10.08
N PRO A 56 -19.99 16.18 -10.48
CA PRO A 56 -18.82 15.50 -9.94
C PRO A 56 -18.70 15.71 -8.43
N SER A 57 -18.47 14.60 -7.74
CA SER A 57 -18.18 14.62 -6.31
C SER A 57 -16.83 15.29 -6.08
N PRO A 58 -16.72 16.24 -5.12
CA PRO A 58 -15.42 16.82 -4.79
C PRO A 58 -14.49 15.72 -4.28
N ILE A 59 -13.31 15.62 -4.87
CA ILE A 59 -12.24 14.78 -4.36
C ILE A 59 -11.58 15.57 -3.24
N ASP A 60 -11.68 15.06 -2.02
CA ASP A 60 -10.92 15.59 -0.90
C ASP A 60 -9.48 15.10 -1.04
N TYR A 61 -8.54 16.04 -1.04
CA TYR A 61 -7.12 15.76 -1.10
C TYR A 61 -6.42 16.53 0.01
N ASN A 62 -5.47 15.89 0.65
CA ASN A 62 -4.62 16.53 1.65
C ASN A 62 -3.23 16.69 1.05
N PHE A 63 -2.83 17.92 0.77
CA PHE A 63 -1.44 18.21 0.44
C PHE A 63 -0.58 17.99 1.68
N MET A 64 0.37 17.06 1.56
CA MET A 64 1.41 16.83 2.55
C MET A 64 2.66 17.55 2.08
N ASP A 65 2.96 18.69 2.69
CA ASP A 65 4.21 19.41 2.46
C ASP A 65 5.28 19.07 3.51
N ARG A 66 6.52 19.45 3.22
CA ARG A 66 7.66 19.18 4.10
C ARG A 66 7.52 19.87 5.46
N HIS A 67 6.97 21.08 5.50
CA HIS A 67 6.81 21.84 6.73
C HIS A 67 5.81 21.16 7.67
N ARG A 68 4.67 20.72 7.15
CA ARG A 68 3.65 19.96 7.85
C ARG A 68 4.21 18.67 8.42
N MET A 69 4.96 17.94 7.60
CA MET A 69 5.63 16.71 8.03
C MET A 69 6.66 16.94 9.14
N GLN A 70 7.42 18.04 9.08
CA GLN A 70 8.42 18.37 10.09
C GLN A 70 7.79 18.91 11.39
N ASN A 71 6.83 19.82 11.27
CA ASN A 71 6.33 20.59 12.40
C ASN A 71 5.11 19.96 13.08
N GLU A 72 4.18 19.38 12.31
CA GLU A 72 3.00 18.73 12.90
C GLU A 72 3.29 17.27 13.24
N MET A 73 3.92 16.55 12.32
CA MET A 73 4.15 15.11 12.46
C MET A 73 5.50 14.77 13.10
N GLN A 74 6.45 15.71 13.15
CA GLN A 74 7.81 15.48 13.64
C GLN A 74 8.44 14.21 13.05
N VAL A 75 8.30 14.04 11.73
CA VAL A 75 8.56 12.77 11.01
C VAL A 75 9.92 12.15 11.37
N GLU A 76 10.98 12.94 11.52
CA GLU A 76 12.31 12.40 11.86
C GLU A 76 12.38 11.83 13.29
N ASN A 77 11.75 12.49 14.26
CA ASN A 77 11.65 11.97 15.63
C ASN A 77 10.82 10.69 15.67
N VAL A 78 9.70 10.66 14.93
CA VAL A 78 8.80 9.50 14.82
C VAL A 78 9.52 8.33 14.15
N LYS A 79 10.26 8.55 13.06
CA LYS A 79 11.07 7.50 12.42
C LYS A 79 12.06 6.90 13.42
N ALA A 80 12.84 7.74 14.10
CA ALA A 80 13.88 7.29 15.02
C ALA A 80 13.32 6.60 16.27
N SER A 81 12.18 7.06 16.81
CA SER A 81 11.54 6.43 17.96
C SER A 81 10.96 5.07 17.60
N HIS A 82 10.23 4.97 16.49
CA HIS A 82 9.58 3.73 16.08
C HIS A 82 10.54 2.71 15.49
N ALA A 83 11.63 3.13 14.83
CA ALA A 83 12.69 2.22 14.42
C ALA A 83 13.31 1.53 15.64
N ARG A 84 13.65 2.31 16.68
CA ARG A 84 14.20 1.78 17.94
C ARG A 84 13.20 0.89 18.68
N ALA A 85 11.95 1.34 18.84
CA ALA A 85 10.93 0.61 19.58
C ALA A 85 10.56 -0.73 18.92
N ALA A 86 10.66 -0.81 17.58
CA ALA A 86 10.30 -2.00 16.82
C ALA A 86 11.50 -2.91 16.49
N ASP A 87 12.71 -2.55 16.93
CA ASP A 87 13.97 -3.20 16.57
C ASP A 87 14.19 -3.31 15.05
N LEU A 88 14.04 -2.19 14.36
CA LEU A 88 14.16 -2.09 12.91
C LEU A 88 15.34 -1.21 12.53
N PRO A 89 16.04 -1.50 11.42
CA PRO A 89 17.17 -0.69 10.96
C PRO A 89 16.75 0.74 10.59
N PHE A 90 15.53 0.91 10.08
CA PHE A 90 14.96 2.22 9.79
C PHE A 90 13.43 2.15 9.68
N VAL A 91 12.80 3.33 9.74
CA VAL A 91 11.40 3.58 9.40
C VAL A 91 11.40 4.69 8.33
N SER A 92 10.56 4.55 7.31
CA SER A 92 10.51 5.45 6.15
C SER A 92 9.47 6.54 6.37
N THR A 93 9.54 7.56 5.54
CA THR A 93 8.48 8.56 5.44
C THR A 93 7.14 7.93 5.08
N ASN A 94 7.11 6.97 4.14
CA ASN A 94 5.87 6.31 3.74
C ASN A 94 5.27 5.53 4.91
N ASP A 95 6.08 4.88 5.73
CA ASP A 95 5.59 4.12 6.90
C ASP A 95 4.88 5.06 7.89
N VAL A 96 5.45 6.25 8.11
CA VAL A 96 4.88 7.27 8.99
C VAL A 96 3.59 7.85 8.42
N LEU A 97 3.59 8.20 7.13
CA LEU A 97 2.41 8.76 6.45
C LEU A 97 1.26 7.76 6.38
N THR A 98 1.54 6.51 6.01
CA THR A 98 0.53 5.45 5.92
C THR A 98 -0.10 5.18 7.29
N SER A 99 0.71 5.00 8.34
CA SER A 99 0.20 4.82 9.71
C SER A 99 -0.65 6.02 10.17
N TRP A 100 -0.17 7.24 9.94
CA TRP A 100 -0.89 8.46 10.31
C TRP A 100 -2.23 8.60 9.57
N LEU A 101 -2.22 8.40 8.24
CA LEU A 101 -3.40 8.59 7.40
C LEU A 101 -4.49 7.58 7.74
N LEU A 102 -4.14 6.29 7.83
CA LEU A 102 -5.10 5.23 8.10
C LEU A 102 -5.71 5.36 9.51
N ARG A 103 -4.89 5.73 10.51
CA ARG A 103 -5.39 6.04 11.87
C ARG A 103 -6.35 7.23 11.87
N ARG A 104 -6.01 8.30 11.14
CA ARG A 104 -6.82 9.52 11.10
C ARG A 104 -8.12 9.30 10.33
N ALA A 105 -8.13 8.42 9.34
CA ALA A 105 -9.32 8.05 8.60
C ALA A 105 -10.27 7.14 9.39
N SER A 106 -9.81 6.58 10.52
CA SER A 106 -10.58 5.64 11.37
C SER A 106 -11.20 4.49 10.56
N THR A 107 -10.45 3.98 9.59
CA THR A 107 -10.88 2.92 8.67
C THR A 107 -10.62 1.55 9.28
N SER A 108 -11.58 0.63 9.28
CA SER A 108 -11.32 -0.74 9.76
C SER A 108 -10.23 -1.47 8.98
N ARG A 109 -10.03 -1.10 7.70
CA ARG A 109 -8.97 -1.63 6.84
C ARG A 109 -8.32 -0.54 5.99
N GLY A 110 -7.02 -0.67 5.80
CA GLY A 110 -6.22 0.15 4.89
C GLY A 110 -5.67 -0.66 3.72
N LEU A 111 -5.37 0.03 2.62
CA LEU A 111 -4.69 -0.54 1.47
C LEU A 111 -3.50 0.35 1.11
N MET A 112 -2.35 -0.26 0.83
CA MET A 112 -1.20 0.46 0.30
C MET A 112 -0.69 -0.25 -0.94
N ALA A 113 -0.69 0.45 -2.08
CA ALA A 113 -0.05 -0.04 -3.29
C ALA A 113 1.47 -0.09 -3.11
N VAL A 114 2.07 -1.19 -3.54
CA VAL A 114 3.50 -1.46 -3.48
C VAL A 114 3.98 -1.81 -4.88
N ASN A 115 5.18 -1.37 -5.24
CA ASN A 115 5.84 -1.74 -6.48
C ASN A 115 6.56 -3.09 -6.30
N TRP A 116 6.23 -4.07 -7.14
CA TRP A 116 6.73 -5.44 -7.07
C TRP A 116 8.04 -5.64 -7.84
N ARG A 117 8.47 -4.63 -8.60
CA ARG A 117 9.80 -4.64 -9.23
C ARG A 117 10.89 -4.72 -8.17
N ASN A 118 11.86 -5.59 -8.45
CA ASN A 118 12.96 -5.99 -7.59
C ASN A 118 12.52 -6.59 -6.25
N ARG A 119 11.26 -7.04 -6.12
CA ARG A 119 10.73 -7.74 -4.94
C ARG A 119 10.32 -9.18 -5.23
N LEU A 120 9.96 -9.46 -6.48
CA LEU A 120 9.74 -10.81 -6.96
C LEU A 120 10.83 -11.26 -7.92
N GLU A 121 11.04 -12.57 -7.93
CA GLU A 121 11.83 -13.23 -8.95
C GLU A 121 11.34 -12.85 -10.36
N GLY A 122 12.29 -12.58 -11.26
CA GLY A 122 12.03 -12.14 -12.63
C GLY A 122 11.52 -10.70 -12.77
N HIS A 123 11.08 -10.03 -11.71
CA HIS A 123 10.53 -8.67 -11.79
C HIS A 123 11.64 -7.64 -11.61
N THR A 124 12.14 -7.06 -12.71
CA THR A 124 13.18 -6.01 -12.66
C THR A 124 12.60 -4.61 -12.88
N HIS A 125 13.38 -3.58 -12.51
CA HIS A 125 13.08 -2.17 -12.79
C HIS A 125 12.94 -1.84 -14.29
N LEU A 126 13.40 -2.71 -15.19
CA LEU A 126 13.38 -2.49 -16.64
C LEU A 126 12.06 -2.90 -17.30
N HIS A 127 11.16 -3.60 -16.61
CA HIS A 127 9.90 -4.04 -17.25
C HIS A 127 8.89 -2.90 -17.38
N ALA A 128 8.35 -2.75 -18.59
CA ALA A 128 7.26 -1.85 -18.91
C ALA A 128 5.90 -2.41 -18.47
N GLY A 129 5.02 -1.53 -17.96
CA GLY A 129 3.68 -1.87 -17.47
C GLY A 129 3.50 -1.65 -15.97
N ASN A 130 2.35 -2.05 -15.43
CA ASN A 130 2.06 -1.95 -14.00
C ASN A 130 2.43 -3.28 -13.33
N TYR A 131 3.44 -3.23 -12.46
CA TYR A 131 3.85 -4.34 -11.60
C TYR A 131 3.67 -3.88 -10.16
N GLU A 132 2.41 -3.66 -9.81
CA GLU A 132 1.98 -3.23 -8.49
C GLU A 132 0.92 -4.18 -7.96
N ASN A 133 0.89 -4.31 -6.65
CA ASN A 133 -0.20 -4.94 -5.91
C ASN A 133 -0.35 -4.17 -4.60
N PHE A 134 -1.37 -4.47 -3.81
CA PHE A 134 -1.59 -3.82 -2.53
C PHE A 134 -1.26 -4.75 -1.37
N ILE A 135 -0.90 -4.15 -0.24
CA ILE A 135 -0.92 -4.79 1.07
C ILE A 135 -2.20 -4.33 1.77
N LEU A 136 -2.94 -5.30 2.32
CA LEU A 136 -4.10 -5.04 3.17
C LEU A 136 -3.64 -4.90 4.61
N TYR A 137 -4.08 -3.83 5.28
CA TYR A 137 -3.78 -3.56 6.68
C TYR A 137 -5.06 -3.63 7.51
N ASP A 138 -5.05 -4.36 8.61
CA ASP A 138 -6.02 -4.18 9.68
C ASP A 138 -5.52 -3.10 10.67
N GLU A 139 -6.39 -2.68 11.60
CA GLU A 139 -6.10 -1.56 12.52
C GLU A 139 -4.81 -1.73 13.32
N GLU A 140 -4.53 -2.96 13.74
CA GLU A 140 -3.33 -3.31 14.49
C GLU A 140 -2.05 -3.15 13.65
N ASP A 141 -2.13 -3.39 12.35
CA ASP A 141 -0.99 -3.37 11.45
C ASP A 141 -0.54 -1.95 11.11
N TYR A 142 -1.48 -1.00 11.07
CA TYR A 142 -1.18 0.41 10.81
C TYR A 142 -1.12 1.27 12.10
N ALA A 143 -1.27 0.66 13.28
CA ALA A 143 -1.26 1.34 14.57
C ALA A 143 0.03 2.16 14.82
N THR A 144 1.17 1.67 14.29
CA THR A 144 2.44 2.41 14.34
C THR A 144 3.23 2.32 13.03
N PRO A 145 4.10 3.29 12.74
CA PRO A 145 4.99 3.24 11.57
C PRO A 145 5.92 2.01 11.56
N GLY A 146 6.33 1.54 12.73
CA GLY A 146 7.14 0.33 12.85
C GLY A 146 6.41 -0.93 12.38
N MET A 147 5.09 -1.02 12.60
CA MET A 147 4.28 -2.16 12.16
C MET A 147 4.10 -2.15 10.63
N ILE A 148 3.87 -0.98 10.02
CA ILE A 148 3.90 -0.83 8.56
C ILE A 148 5.23 -1.29 7.98
N ARG A 149 6.35 -0.92 8.61
CA ARG A 149 7.66 -1.39 8.14
C ARG A 149 7.80 -2.91 8.27
N LYS A 150 7.38 -3.48 9.40
CA LYS A 150 7.46 -4.94 9.61
C LYS A 150 6.73 -5.70 8.51
N SER A 151 5.54 -5.24 8.12
CA SER A 151 4.75 -5.86 7.04
C SER A 151 5.47 -5.86 5.67
N LEU A 152 6.41 -4.93 5.46
CA LEU A 152 7.18 -4.80 4.22
C LEU A 152 8.50 -5.58 4.23
N SER A 153 8.90 -6.10 5.38
CA SER A 153 10.20 -6.74 5.60
C SER A 153 10.16 -8.27 5.57
N SER A 154 8.97 -8.87 5.68
CA SER A 154 8.77 -10.31 5.62
C SER A 154 8.77 -10.82 4.18
N SER A 155 9.25 -12.06 3.99
CA SER A 155 9.19 -12.80 2.72
C SER A 155 7.75 -13.10 2.26
N SER A 156 6.78 -12.94 3.16
CA SER A 156 5.37 -12.85 2.85
C SER A 156 4.87 -11.50 3.36
N TYR A 157 4.39 -10.63 2.48
CA TYR A 157 3.77 -9.33 2.76
C TYR A 157 2.37 -9.50 3.40
N SER A 158 2.16 -10.60 4.13
CA SER A 158 0.93 -10.86 4.86
C SER A 158 0.86 -9.97 6.10
N CYS A 159 -0.30 -9.37 6.30
CA CYS A 159 -0.67 -8.74 7.56
C CYS A 159 -1.34 -9.71 8.50
N SER A 160 -1.26 -9.42 9.80
CA SER A 160 -1.48 -10.32 10.93
C SER A 160 -0.34 -11.31 11.17
N TYR A 161 0.45 -11.00 12.19
CA TYR A 161 1.36 -11.90 12.86
C TYR A 161 0.62 -13.19 13.25
N LYS A 162 0.73 -14.23 12.41
CA LYS A 162 0.14 -15.57 12.61
C LYS A 162 -1.33 -15.54 13.04
N ARG A 163 -2.26 -15.48 12.09
CA ARG A 163 -3.61 -16.01 12.32
C ARG A 163 -3.47 -17.50 12.68
N VAL A 164 -3.64 -17.80 13.97
CA VAL A 164 -3.69 -19.14 14.57
C VAL A 164 -4.84 -19.94 13.97
#